data_AF-G8QRA8-F1
#
_entry.id   AF-G8QRA8-F1
#
_cell.length_a   1.000
_cell.length_b   1.000
_cell.length_c   1.000
_cell.angle_alpha   90.00
_cell.angle_beta   90.00
_cell.angle_gamma   90.00
#
_symmetry.space_group_name_H-M   'P 1'
#
loop_
_entity.id
_entity.type
_entity.pdbx_description
1 polymer ?
#
loop_
_entity_poly.entity_id
_entity_poly.type
_entity_poly.pdbx_seq_one_letter_code
_entity_poly.pdbx_strand_id
1 'polypeptide(L)'
;MALQYLGQALMIVLTPLNMLVLVLSVGSGLVMGMLPGLSATMAIALLTGLTYNFPTQSALIALIGVYVGSISGGCQSAILLNIPGTPASAATALDGFPMAKRGEGGLAIFLATSASCLGTLISVVFVLTLTPLLTSLALKFASWEFFLLSIFGILICGAITAQGNALKGWISGVLGLLVAMVGLDTVDTFARFSYGNVNLMSGIQLIPVMIGLFGFPEIVKGFKNQEGEEVLQLSKFHVREGLKRIVKNFGAIFRSSVIGVCVGIIPGVGEDVGGWLSYWASKTKSKDPESFGKGNDQGIISAEAGNNACVGGAIIPILSLAVPGSAPAAVLLAAFLMHGYRPGPLLMTESPSFVYNISIYLIAASLFMWIIAMGLSKVTVKVLGVNKKILMPIIFTLCVIGSYLINYTMFDIKVMFMFGLVGLALSSFDFPVAPFLLGVILGPMADSNLRRALRLSDGSFAPMFGRPICVFFLVIIVFMVLGQTGLLKKFKKAKV
;
A
#
# COMPACT_ATOMS: atom_id res chain seq x y z
N MET A 1 10.73 16.94 23.69
CA MET A 1 9.40 16.40 23.31
C MET A 1 9.49 15.21 22.34
N ALA A 2 10.11 15.32 21.16
CA ALA A 2 10.21 14.19 20.21
C ALA A 2 10.82 12.90 20.80
N LEU A 3 11.94 13.00 21.52
CA LEU A 3 12.58 11.85 22.17
C LEU A 3 11.69 11.20 23.24
N GLN A 4 10.86 11.99 23.92
CA GLN A 4 9.90 11.50 24.90
C GLN A 4 8.79 10.69 24.23
N TYR A 5 8.24 11.17 23.10
CA TYR A 5 7.26 10.41 22.33
C TYR A 5 7.84 9.11 21.76
N LEU A 6 9.08 9.13 21.26
CA LEU A 6 9.78 7.92 20.82
C LEU A 6 9.97 6.92 21.97
N GLY A 7 10.38 7.41 23.15
CA GLY A 7 10.50 6.57 24.35
C GLY A 7 9.17 5.95 24.78
N GLN A 8 8.09 6.72 24.78
CA GLN A 8 6.74 6.22 25.09
C GLN A 8 6.27 5.18 24.07
N ALA A 9 6.47 5.45 22.78
CA ALA A 9 6.14 4.51 21.71
C ALA A 9 6.89 3.18 21.86
N LEU A 10 8.17 3.23 22.24
CA LEU A 10 8.98 2.05 22.50
C LEU A 10 8.43 1.26 23.70
N MET A 11 8.08 1.94 24.79
CA MET A 11 7.47 1.28 25.96
C MET A 11 6.15 0.59 25.63
N ILE A 12 5.33 1.19 24.75
CA ILE A 12 4.09 0.57 24.27
C ILE A 12 4.39 -0.75 23.56
N VAL A 13 5.35 -0.77 22.63
CA VAL A 13 5.72 -1.97 21.88
C VAL A 13 6.27 -3.07 22.79
N LEU A 14 7.08 -2.70 23.77
CA LEU A 14 7.75 -3.64 24.68
C LEU A 14 6.81 -4.30 25.71
N THR A 15 5.54 -3.89 25.78
CA THR A 15 4.57 -4.61 26.61
C THR A 15 4.39 -6.04 26.09
N PRO A 16 4.27 -7.07 26.97
CA PRO A 16 4.21 -8.47 26.54
C PRO A 16 3.09 -8.76 25.53
N LEU A 17 1.92 -8.13 25.71
CA LEU A 17 0.79 -8.26 24.80
C LEU A 17 1.12 -7.67 23.42
N ASN A 18 1.68 -6.46 23.35
CA ASN A 18 2.00 -5.83 22.07
C ASN A 18 3.16 -6.52 21.36
N MET A 19 4.15 -7.05 22.09
CA MET A 19 5.19 -7.88 21.49
C MET A 19 4.60 -9.15 20.87
N LEU A 20 3.67 -9.82 21.56
CA LEU A 20 2.99 -10.99 21.02
C LEU A 20 2.19 -10.62 19.75
N VAL A 21 1.42 -9.54 19.80
CA VAL A 21 0.68 -9.03 18.64
C VAL A 21 1.61 -8.67 17.49
N LEU A 22 2.76 -8.04 17.75
CA LEU A 22 3.76 -7.72 16.74
C LEU A 22 4.32 -8.99 16.08
N VAL A 23 4.72 -9.98 16.87
CA VAL A 23 5.25 -11.25 16.36
C VAL A 23 4.21 -11.98 15.51
N LEU A 24 2.97 -12.08 16.00
CA LEU A 24 1.88 -12.76 15.30
C LEU A 24 1.47 -12.04 14.01
N SER A 25 1.41 -10.71 14.02
CA SER A 25 1.03 -9.91 12.86
C SER A 25 2.11 -9.87 11.78
N VAL A 26 3.38 -9.74 12.17
CA VAL A 26 4.51 -9.82 11.23
C VAL A 26 4.62 -11.22 10.65
N GLY A 27 4.48 -12.26 11.48
CA GLY A 27 4.50 -13.65 11.03
C GLY A 27 3.35 -13.99 10.08
N SER A 28 2.12 -13.59 10.42
CA SER A 28 0.96 -13.78 9.54
C SER A 28 1.09 -12.96 8.25
N GLY A 29 1.63 -11.74 8.33
CA GLY A 29 1.98 -10.91 7.18
C GLY A 29 2.94 -11.62 6.25
N LEU A 30 4.05 -12.15 6.77
CA LEU A 30 5.02 -12.92 5.98
C LEU A 30 4.36 -14.13 5.29
N VAL A 31 3.51 -14.87 6.01
CA VAL A 31 2.77 -16.01 5.44
C VAL A 31 1.84 -15.58 4.32
N MET A 32 1.03 -14.54 4.54
CA MET A 32 0.15 -13.98 3.51
C MET A 32 0.94 -13.50 2.30
N GLY A 33 2.05 -12.79 2.53
CA GLY A 33 2.91 -12.28 1.48
C GLY A 33 3.59 -13.37 0.64
N MET A 34 3.92 -14.52 1.24
CA MET A 34 4.52 -15.64 0.51
C MET A 34 3.54 -16.34 -0.42
N LEU A 35 2.27 -16.44 -0.03
CA LEU A 35 1.27 -17.22 -0.75
C LEU A 35 0.80 -16.50 -2.02
N PRO A 36 1.04 -17.06 -3.23
CA PRO A 36 0.61 -16.43 -4.46
C PRO A 36 -0.91 -16.25 -4.52
N GLY A 37 -1.34 -15.03 -4.82
CA GLY A 37 -2.77 -14.66 -4.82
C GLY A 37 -3.29 -14.19 -3.46
N LEU A 38 -2.43 -13.91 -2.48
CA LEU A 38 -2.79 -13.18 -1.26
C LEU A 38 -2.05 -11.85 -1.23
N SER A 39 -2.77 -10.75 -1.44
CA SER A 39 -2.18 -9.43 -1.49
C SER A 39 -1.97 -8.82 -0.10
N ALA A 40 -0.99 -7.92 0.03
CA ALA A 40 -0.82 -7.09 1.22
C ALA A 40 -2.08 -6.28 1.54
N THR A 41 -2.74 -5.77 0.50
CA THR A 41 -4.01 -5.05 0.60
C THR A 41 -5.10 -5.90 1.25
N MET A 42 -5.23 -7.16 0.84
CA MET A 42 -6.17 -8.12 1.42
C MET A 42 -5.83 -8.44 2.87
N ALA A 43 -4.55 -8.66 3.20
CA ALA A 43 -4.11 -8.96 4.56
C ALA A 43 -4.45 -7.82 5.54
N ILE A 44 -4.18 -6.56 5.15
CA ILE A 44 -4.54 -5.40 5.96
C ILE A 44 -6.05 -5.26 6.06
N ALA A 45 -6.81 -5.46 4.97
CA ALA A 45 -8.27 -5.31 4.98
C ALA A 45 -8.95 -6.31 5.92
N LEU A 46 -8.53 -7.58 5.86
CA LEU A 46 -9.01 -8.64 6.74
C LEU A 46 -8.64 -8.37 8.20
N LEU A 47 -7.39 -8.00 8.46
CA LEU A 47 -6.93 -7.73 9.82
C LEU A 47 -7.59 -6.49 10.41
N THR A 48 -7.96 -5.51 9.59
CA THR A 48 -8.72 -4.32 10.02
C THR A 48 -10.04 -4.73 10.65
N GLY A 49 -10.86 -5.56 9.99
CA GLY A 49 -12.12 -6.04 10.55
C GLY A 49 -11.93 -6.87 11.84
N LEU A 50 -10.91 -7.73 11.88
CA LEU A 50 -10.64 -8.59 13.04
C LEU A 50 -10.06 -7.83 14.24
N THR A 51 -9.38 -6.72 14.01
CA THR A 51 -8.76 -5.90 15.08
C THR A 51 -9.69 -4.80 15.59
N TYR A 52 -10.91 -4.67 15.08
CA TYR A 52 -11.83 -3.60 15.49
C TYR A 52 -12.04 -3.50 17.01
N ASN A 53 -12.18 -4.64 17.69
CA ASN A 53 -12.38 -4.71 19.15
C ASN A 53 -11.05 -4.72 19.94
N PHE A 54 -9.89 -4.61 19.29
CA PHE A 54 -8.61 -4.59 19.99
C PHE A 54 -8.37 -3.19 20.60
N PRO A 55 -7.55 -3.10 21.66
CA PRO A 55 -6.99 -1.82 22.07
C PRO A 55 -6.28 -1.14 20.89
N THR A 56 -6.54 0.15 20.69
CA THR A 56 -6.11 0.89 19.50
C THR A 56 -4.62 0.74 19.21
N GLN A 57 -3.77 0.81 20.23
CA GLN A 57 -2.31 0.65 20.07
C GLN A 57 -1.95 -0.74 19.53
N SER A 58 -2.56 -1.79 20.08
CA SER A 58 -2.34 -3.18 19.64
C SER A 58 -2.83 -3.39 18.21
N ALA A 59 -3.98 -2.80 17.85
CA ALA A 59 -4.50 -2.87 16.49
C ALA A 59 -3.56 -2.21 15.47
N LEU A 60 -3.03 -1.03 15.79
CA LEU A 60 -2.07 -0.33 14.92
C LEU A 60 -0.76 -1.10 14.76
N ILE A 61 -0.25 -1.68 15.85
CA ILE A 61 0.93 -2.57 15.80
C ILE A 61 0.65 -3.76 14.89
N ALA A 62 -0.54 -4.36 14.99
CA ALA A 62 -0.94 -5.47 14.13
C ALA A 62 -1.01 -5.07 12.65
N LEU A 63 -1.60 -3.91 12.35
CA LEU A 63 -1.75 -3.40 10.99
C LEU A 63 -0.41 -3.01 10.34
N ILE A 64 0.50 -2.37 11.09
CA ILE A 64 1.85 -2.08 10.60
C ILE A 64 2.68 -3.36 10.45
N GLY A 65 2.56 -4.28 11.41
CA GLY A 65 3.22 -5.58 11.39
C GLY A 65 2.83 -6.40 10.16
N VAL A 66 1.53 -6.52 9.87
CA VAL A 66 1.05 -7.27 8.70
C VAL A 66 1.43 -6.57 7.40
N TYR A 67 1.45 -5.24 7.37
CA TYR A 67 1.83 -4.49 6.17
C TYR A 67 3.30 -4.71 5.81
N VAL A 68 4.21 -4.51 6.77
CA VAL A 68 5.65 -4.76 6.56
C VAL A 68 5.90 -6.24 6.25
N GLY A 69 5.29 -7.14 7.02
CA GLY A 69 5.44 -8.59 6.83
C GLY A 69 4.95 -9.06 5.46
N SER A 70 3.80 -8.59 4.99
CA SER A 70 3.21 -9.02 3.70
C SER A 70 4.00 -8.53 2.49
N ILE A 71 4.49 -7.29 2.51
CA ILE A 71 5.34 -6.79 1.42
C ILE A 71 6.68 -7.54 1.39
N SER A 72 7.31 -7.75 2.56
CA SER A 72 8.57 -8.49 2.64
C SER A 72 8.42 -10.00 2.37
N GLY A 73 7.27 -10.61 2.66
CA GLY A 73 7.05 -12.05 2.51
C GLY A 73 7.09 -12.52 1.05
N GLY A 74 6.66 -11.67 0.12
CA GLY A 74 6.60 -12.00 -1.32
C GLY A 74 7.94 -12.38 -1.95
N CYS A 75 9.06 -11.94 -1.36
CA CYS A 75 10.38 -12.25 -1.89
C CYS A 75 10.70 -13.75 -1.83
N GLN A 76 10.18 -14.48 -0.84
CA GLN A 76 10.57 -15.89 -0.67
C GLN A 76 9.94 -16.78 -1.74
N SER A 77 8.68 -16.55 -2.09
CA SER A 77 8.04 -17.23 -3.22
C SER A 77 8.60 -16.77 -4.57
N ALA A 78 8.93 -15.47 -4.70
CA ALA A 78 9.64 -14.96 -5.88
C ALA A 78 10.99 -15.68 -6.09
N ILE A 79 11.77 -15.89 -5.03
CA ILE A 79 13.08 -16.53 -5.07
C ILE A 79 12.99 -18.03 -5.28
N LEU A 80 12.07 -18.73 -4.63
CA LEU A 80 12.05 -20.20 -4.65
C LEU A 80 11.18 -20.79 -5.77
N LEU A 81 10.16 -20.06 -6.23
CA LEU A 81 9.18 -20.54 -7.22
C LEU A 81 9.15 -19.73 -8.51
N ASN A 82 9.79 -18.56 -8.57
CA ASN A 82 9.58 -17.60 -9.66
C ASN A 82 8.13 -17.10 -9.80
N ILE A 83 7.28 -17.38 -8.81
CA ILE A 83 5.93 -16.84 -8.69
C ILE A 83 5.93 -15.91 -7.48
N PRO A 84 6.04 -14.59 -7.69
CA PRO A 84 6.07 -13.65 -6.57
C PRO A 84 4.73 -13.67 -5.84
N GLY A 85 4.77 -13.77 -4.52
CA GLY A 85 3.56 -13.78 -3.69
C GLY A 85 2.85 -12.42 -3.68
N THR A 86 3.62 -11.33 -3.79
CA THR A 86 3.12 -9.97 -3.99
C THR A 86 3.67 -9.36 -5.28
N PRO A 87 2.92 -8.46 -5.96
CA PRO A 87 3.45 -7.74 -7.13
C PRO A 87 4.74 -6.97 -6.84
N ALA A 88 4.93 -6.54 -5.58
CA ALA A 88 6.10 -5.83 -5.09
C ALA A 88 7.42 -6.61 -5.24
N SER A 89 7.38 -7.95 -5.21
CA SER A 89 8.55 -8.81 -5.33
C SER A 89 8.77 -9.38 -6.73
N ALA A 90 8.01 -8.92 -7.74
CA ALA A 90 8.17 -9.39 -9.12
C ALA A 90 9.57 -9.09 -9.69
N ALA A 91 10.11 -7.90 -9.41
CA ALA A 91 11.49 -7.54 -9.80
C ALA A 91 12.53 -8.43 -9.09
N THR A 92 12.24 -8.83 -7.85
CA THR A 92 13.11 -9.71 -7.04
C THR A 92 13.25 -11.10 -7.66
N ALA A 93 12.20 -11.62 -8.29
CA ALA A 93 12.23 -12.93 -8.96
C ALA A 93 13.29 -13.02 -10.06
N LEU A 94 13.54 -11.91 -10.79
CA LEU A 94 14.46 -11.86 -11.93
C LEU A 94 15.88 -12.33 -11.58
N ASP A 95 16.38 -11.97 -10.39
CA ASP A 95 17.71 -12.39 -9.92
C ASP A 95 17.62 -13.40 -8.78
N GLY A 96 16.58 -13.33 -7.95
CA GLY A 96 16.33 -14.25 -6.85
C GLY A 96 16.22 -15.71 -7.31
N PHE A 97 15.40 -15.96 -8.33
CA PHE A 97 15.16 -17.32 -8.81
C PHE A 97 16.37 -17.95 -9.51
N PRO A 98 17.10 -17.28 -10.41
CA PRO A 98 18.36 -17.81 -10.93
C PRO A 98 19.40 -18.09 -9.84
N MET A 99 19.47 -17.27 -8.79
CA MET A 99 20.35 -17.50 -7.64
C MET A 99 19.92 -18.75 -6.85
N ALA A 100 18.61 -18.94 -6.64
CA ALA A 100 18.09 -20.16 -6.03
C ALA A 100 18.41 -21.41 -6.85
N LYS A 101 18.28 -21.36 -8.18
CA LYS A 101 18.65 -22.47 -9.09
C LYS A 101 20.12 -22.87 -9.02
N ARG A 102 21.02 -21.95 -8.65
CA ARG A 102 22.44 -22.25 -8.41
C ARG A 102 22.73 -22.86 -7.03
N GLY A 103 21.70 -23.13 -6.23
CA GLY A 103 21.88 -23.55 -4.85
C GLY A 103 22.29 -22.41 -3.92
N GLU A 104 22.00 -21.15 -4.27
CA GLU A 104 22.22 -19.97 -3.42
C GLU A 104 20.89 -19.40 -2.87
N GLY A 105 19.81 -20.19 -2.84
CA GLY A 105 18.48 -19.71 -2.44
C GLY A 105 18.39 -19.18 -1.00
N GLY A 106 19.07 -19.82 -0.05
CA GLY A 106 19.13 -19.32 1.32
C GLY A 106 19.84 -17.96 1.42
N LEU A 107 20.89 -17.77 0.62
CA LEU A 107 21.59 -16.50 0.53
C LEU A 107 20.72 -15.43 -0.13
N ALA A 108 20.02 -15.75 -1.22
CA ALA A 108 19.08 -14.85 -1.89
C ALA A 108 18.01 -14.33 -0.92
N ILE A 109 17.40 -15.22 -0.12
CA ILE A 109 16.39 -14.84 0.89
C ILE A 109 17.01 -13.94 1.96
N PHE A 110 18.22 -14.24 2.42
CA PHE A 110 18.91 -13.39 3.38
C PHE A 110 19.19 -11.99 2.82
N LEU A 111 19.66 -11.90 1.57
CA LEU A 111 19.91 -10.62 0.91
C LEU A 111 18.62 -9.81 0.76
N ALA A 112 17.55 -10.46 0.28
CA ALA A 112 16.22 -9.87 0.14
C ALA A 112 15.70 -9.32 1.47
N THR A 113 15.53 -10.17 2.47
CA THR A 113 14.97 -9.80 3.78
C THR A 113 15.81 -8.76 4.53
N SER A 114 17.13 -8.83 4.40
CA SER A 114 18.03 -7.82 5.00
C SER A 114 17.88 -6.47 4.30
N ALA A 115 17.78 -6.46 2.96
CA ALA A 115 17.55 -5.25 2.18
C ALA A 115 16.16 -4.67 2.47
N SER A 116 15.12 -5.50 2.61
CA SER A 116 13.77 -5.10 3.03
C SER A 116 13.79 -4.39 4.39
N CYS A 117 14.47 -4.99 5.38
CA CYS A 117 14.60 -4.41 6.72
C CYS A 117 15.31 -3.06 6.70
N LEU A 118 16.47 -2.98 6.04
CA LEU A 118 17.22 -1.73 5.92
C LEU A 118 16.45 -0.67 5.11
N GLY A 119 15.73 -1.09 4.07
CA GLY A 119 14.81 -0.26 3.29
C GLY A 119 13.77 0.43 4.17
N THR A 120 13.06 -0.37 4.97
CA THR A 120 12.06 0.14 5.92
C THR A 120 12.70 1.05 6.98
N LEU A 121 13.83 0.66 7.57
CA LEU A 121 14.52 1.48 8.57
C LEU A 121 14.93 2.85 8.02
N ILE A 122 15.46 2.90 6.79
CA ILE A 122 15.81 4.17 6.13
C ILE A 122 14.54 4.98 5.88
N SER A 123 13.45 4.36 5.43
CA SER A 123 12.19 5.06 5.19
C SER A 123 11.61 5.71 6.46
N VAL A 124 11.85 5.14 7.64
CA VAL A 124 11.38 5.74 8.91
C VAL A 124 12.05 7.09 9.18
N VAL A 125 13.32 7.27 8.80
CA VAL A 125 13.97 8.58 8.88
C VAL A 125 13.23 9.60 8.01
N PHE A 126 12.80 9.20 6.82
CA PHE A 126 11.98 10.04 5.95
C PHE A 126 10.56 10.26 6.50
N VAL A 127 9.95 9.26 7.16
CA VAL A 127 8.66 9.44 7.84
C VAL A 127 8.78 10.51 8.92
N LEU A 128 9.82 10.44 9.77
CA LEU A 128 10.03 11.41 10.85
C LEU A 128 10.37 12.83 10.36
N THR A 129 10.97 12.96 9.17
CA THR A 129 11.45 14.26 8.66
C THR A 129 10.52 14.88 7.61
N LEU A 130 10.00 14.10 6.67
CA LEU A 130 9.12 14.58 5.60
C LEU A 130 7.66 14.69 6.03
N THR A 131 7.18 13.89 7.00
CA THR A 131 5.79 14.03 7.48
C THR A 131 5.55 15.43 8.07
N PRO A 132 6.36 15.93 9.02
CA PRO A 132 6.18 17.30 9.53
C PRO A 132 6.33 18.37 8.44
N LEU A 133 7.25 18.16 7.48
CA LEU A 133 7.46 19.08 6.37
C LEU A 133 6.20 19.17 5.48
N LEU A 134 5.66 18.02 5.06
CA LEU A 134 4.44 17.97 4.24
C LEU A 134 3.23 18.48 5.01
N THR A 135 3.12 18.18 6.31
CA THR A 135 2.08 18.74 7.17
C THR A 135 2.14 20.28 7.19
N SER A 136 3.34 20.86 7.33
CA SER A 136 3.51 22.33 7.33
C SER A 136 3.12 22.98 6.01
N LEU A 137 3.34 22.29 4.89
CA LEU A 137 2.88 22.71 3.57
C LEU A 137 1.36 22.59 3.45
N ALA A 138 0.80 21.48 3.93
CA ALA A 138 -0.62 21.20 3.89
C ALA A 138 -1.46 22.17 4.73
N LEU A 139 -0.90 22.72 5.82
CA LEU A 139 -1.53 23.79 6.60
C LEU A 139 -1.76 25.08 5.80
N LYS A 140 -1.10 25.26 4.65
CA LYS A 140 -1.33 26.38 3.73
C LYS A 140 -2.46 26.11 2.74
N PHE A 141 -2.95 24.89 2.65
CA PHE A 141 -3.97 24.50 1.69
C PHE A 141 -5.33 24.97 2.19
N ALA A 142 -6.16 25.48 1.28
CA ALA A 142 -7.56 25.74 1.53
C ALA A 142 -8.42 24.75 0.72
N SER A 143 -9.72 25.02 0.68
CA SER A 143 -10.70 24.15 0.04
C SER A 143 -10.38 23.85 -1.43
N TRP A 144 -9.94 24.84 -2.22
CA TRP A 144 -9.57 24.61 -3.62
C TRP A 144 -8.37 23.66 -3.77
N GLU A 145 -7.33 23.82 -2.94
CA GLU A 145 -6.16 22.95 -2.97
C GLU A 145 -6.49 21.51 -2.57
N PHE A 146 -7.30 21.30 -1.52
CA PHE A 146 -7.71 19.95 -1.13
C PHE A 146 -8.60 19.28 -2.19
N PHE A 147 -9.50 20.03 -2.82
CA PHE A 147 -10.27 19.54 -3.95
C PHE A 147 -9.35 19.07 -5.09
N LEU A 148 -8.42 19.91 -5.52
CA LEU A 148 -7.48 19.58 -6.60
C LEU A 148 -6.53 18.44 -6.21
N LEU A 149 -6.10 18.36 -4.95
CA LEU A 149 -5.29 17.27 -4.43
C LEU A 149 -6.04 15.92 -4.52
N SER A 150 -7.32 15.88 -4.13
CA SER A 150 -8.16 14.68 -4.27
C SER A 150 -8.23 14.23 -5.73
N ILE A 151 -8.53 15.16 -6.63
CA ILE A 151 -8.69 14.87 -8.07
C ILE A 151 -7.35 14.44 -8.66
N PHE A 152 -6.25 15.13 -8.34
CA PHE A 152 -4.91 14.75 -8.74
C PHE A 152 -4.56 13.33 -8.28
N GLY A 153 -4.81 13.00 -7.01
CA GLY A 153 -4.50 11.68 -6.44
C GLY A 153 -5.22 10.53 -7.15
N ILE A 154 -6.51 10.71 -7.47
CA ILE A 154 -7.29 9.72 -8.23
C ILE A 154 -6.76 9.57 -9.65
N LEU A 155 -6.52 10.70 -10.33
CA LEU A 155 -6.11 10.69 -11.73
C LEU A 155 -4.68 10.14 -11.93
N ILE A 156 -3.73 10.44 -11.04
CA ILE A 156 -2.35 9.95 -11.14
C ILE A 156 -2.27 8.46 -10.86
N CYS A 157 -2.99 7.98 -9.84
CA CYS A 157 -3.15 6.56 -9.58
C CYS A 157 -3.76 5.85 -10.80
N GLY A 158 -4.84 6.40 -11.36
CA GLY A 158 -5.47 5.86 -12.56
C GLY A 158 -4.54 5.82 -13.77
N ALA A 159 -3.72 6.84 -13.98
CA ALA A 159 -2.79 6.90 -15.10
C ALA A 159 -1.65 5.88 -14.98
N ILE A 160 -1.13 5.65 -13.77
CA ILE A 160 0.03 4.78 -13.54
C ILE A 160 -0.37 3.30 -13.44
N THR A 161 -1.49 3.00 -12.79
CA THR A 161 -1.92 1.61 -12.55
C THR A 161 -2.60 0.94 -13.74
N ALA A 162 -3.05 1.70 -14.74
CA ALA A 162 -3.88 1.17 -15.83
C ALA A 162 -3.10 0.58 -17.03
N GLN A 163 -1.86 0.11 -16.82
CA GLN A 163 -1.05 -0.68 -17.78
C GLN A 163 -1.07 -0.16 -19.23
N GLY A 164 -1.03 1.17 -19.42
CA GLY A 164 -1.02 1.80 -20.74
C GLY A 164 -2.38 2.32 -21.24
N ASN A 165 -3.48 2.11 -20.50
CA ASN A 165 -4.79 2.70 -20.78
C ASN A 165 -5.32 3.51 -19.58
N ALA A 166 -4.79 4.72 -19.40
CA ALA A 166 -5.16 5.63 -18.32
C ALA A 166 -6.67 5.87 -18.18
N LEU A 167 -7.43 5.78 -19.27
CA LEU A 167 -8.88 5.96 -19.26
C LEU A 167 -9.58 4.91 -18.39
N LYS A 168 -9.15 3.63 -18.43
CA LYS A 168 -9.70 2.60 -17.54
C LYS A 168 -9.46 2.94 -16.07
N GLY A 169 -8.27 3.47 -15.76
CA GLY A 169 -7.94 3.92 -14.42
C GLY A 169 -8.79 5.09 -13.95
N TRP A 170 -9.04 6.08 -14.81
CA TRP A 170 -9.90 7.22 -14.48
C TRP A 170 -11.36 6.83 -14.32
N ILE A 171 -11.89 5.96 -15.19
CA ILE A 171 -13.25 5.42 -15.04
C ILE A 171 -13.38 4.72 -13.68
N SER A 172 -12.41 3.88 -13.32
CA SER A 172 -12.39 3.20 -12.02
C SER A 172 -12.41 4.20 -10.86
N GLY A 173 -11.59 5.25 -10.92
CA GLY A 173 -11.59 6.32 -9.93
C GLY A 173 -12.91 7.09 -9.82
N VAL A 174 -13.53 7.41 -10.95
CA VAL A 174 -14.85 8.08 -10.99
C VAL A 174 -15.94 7.18 -10.43
N LEU A 175 -15.93 5.87 -10.71
CA LEU A 175 -16.88 4.94 -10.10
C LEU A 175 -16.74 4.91 -8.57
N GLY A 176 -15.50 4.96 -8.07
CA GLY A 176 -15.23 5.11 -6.64
C GLY A 176 -15.78 6.42 -6.06
N LEU A 177 -15.59 7.54 -6.75
CA LEU A 177 -16.15 8.84 -6.37
C LEU A 177 -17.68 8.79 -6.27
N LEU A 178 -18.36 8.14 -7.22
CA LEU A 178 -19.82 8.00 -7.20
C LEU A 178 -20.30 7.19 -6.00
N VAL A 179 -19.60 6.12 -5.65
CA VAL A 179 -19.90 5.32 -4.46
C VAL A 179 -19.74 6.14 -3.18
N ALA A 180 -18.72 6.99 -3.09
CA ALA A 180 -18.53 7.88 -1.93
C ALA A 180 -19.66 8.90 -1.74
N MET A 181 -20.44 9.21 -2.78
CA MET A 181 -21.55 10.15 -2.68
C MET A 181 -22.82 9.54 -2.08
N VAL A 182 -22.87 8.22 -1.89
CA VAL A 182 -24.03 7.52 -1.30
C VAL A 182 -24.07 7.77 0.20
N GLY A 183 -25.18 8.30 0.70
CA GLY A 183 -25.41 8.57 2.12
C GLY A 183 -25.83 10.01 2.40
N LEU A 184 -25.81 10.37 3.68
CA LEU A 184 -26.06 11.74 4.11
C LEU A 184 -24.90 12.66 3.71
N ASP A 185 -25.26 13.78 3.11
CA ASP A 185 -24.32 14.83 2.81
C ASP A 185 -23.74 15.47 4.10
N THR A 186 -22.41 15.64 4.13
CA THR A 186 -21.69 16.27 5.25
C THR A 186 -21.98 17.76 5.44
N VAL A 187 -22.47 18.44 4.40
CA VAL A 187 -22.68 19.90 4.43
C VAL A 187 -24.14 20.27 4.69
N ASP A 188 -25.09 19.70 3.93
CA ASP A 188 -26.52 20.04 4.04
C ASP A 188 -27.36 18.93 4.68
N THR A 189 -26.75 17.80 5.07
CA THR A 189 -27.44 16.62 5.66
C THR A 189 -28.54 16.05 4.75
N PHE A 190 -28.48 16.35 3.45
CA PHE A 190 -29.39 15.81 2.44
C PHE A 190 -29.02 14.35 2.12
N ALA A 191 -30.01 13.46 2.09
CA ALA A 191 -29.80 12.06 1.78
C ALA A 191 -29.61 11.86 0.25
N ARG A 192 -28.43 11.40 -0.15
CA ARG A 192 -28.07 11.16 -1.55
C ARG A 192 -28.05 9.67 -1.85
N PHE A 193 -28.73 9.28 -2.94
CA PHE A 193 -28.77 7.89 -3.42
C PHE A 193 -29.20 6.87 -2.34
N SER A 194 -29.97 7.29 -1.34
CA SER A 194 -30.44 6.42 -0.26
C SER A 194 -31.73 5.67 -0.61
N TYR A 195 -32.52 6.19 -1.55
CA TYR A 195 -33.77 5.59 -2.04
C TYR A 195 -34.73 5.14 -0.91
N GLY A 196 -34.77 5.90 0.20
CA GLY A 196 -35.59 5.59 1.38
C GLY A 196 -35.04 4.47 2.28
N ASN A 197 -33.89 3.88 1.97
CA ASN A 197 -33.25 2.86 2.80
C ASN A 197 -32.35 3.51 3.86
N VAL A 198 -32.68 3.29 5.13
CA VAL A 198 -31.94 3.84 6.28
C VAL A 198 -30.47 3.39 6.29
N ASN A 199 -30.18 2.14 5.89
CA ASN A 199 -28.79 1.66 5.84
C ASN A 199 -27.97 2.42 4.80
N LEU A 200 -28.57 2.78 3.66
CA LEU A 200 -27.90 3.60 2.65
C LEU A 200 -27.77 5.06 3.08
N MET A 201 -28.65 5.58 3.94
CA MET A 201 -28.50 6.92 4.52
C MET A 201 -27.24 7.03 5.39
N SER A 202 -26.88 5.97 6.12
CA SER A 202 -25.63 5.88 6.87
C SER A 202 -24.37 5.85 5.98
N GLY A 203 -24.56 5.75 4.66
CA GLY A 203 -23.49 5.66 3.67
C GLY A 203 -22.91 4.26 3.54
N ILE A 204 -22.14 4.06 2.48
CA ILE A 204 -21.47 2.79 2.22
C ILE A 204 -20.18 2.74 3.04
N GLN A 205 -20.09 1.75 3.94
CA GLN A 205 -18.95 1.60 4.82
C GLN A 205 -17.69 1.21 4.05
N LEU A 206 -16.59 1.92 4.31
CA LEU A 206 -15.35 1.80 3.56
C LEU A 206 -14.69 0.42 3.71
N ILE A 207 -14.74 -0.17 4.91
CA ILE A 207 -14.06 -1.45 5.16
C ILE A 207 -14.75 -2.64 4.45
N PRO A 208 -16.08 -2.80 4.50
CA PRO A 208 -16.77 -3.79 3.68
C PRO A 208 -16.46 -3.65 2.19
N VAL A 209 -16.41 -2.41 1.68
CA VAL A 209 -16.01 -2.11 0.29
C VAL A 209 -14.60 -2.64 0.00
N MET A 210 -13.63 -2.35 0.88
CA MET A 210 -12.24 -2.80 0.71
C MET A 210 -12.09 -4.31 0.78
N ILE A 211 -12.73 -4.95 1.75
CA ILE A 211 -12.73 -6.42 1.89
C ILE A 211 -13.34 -7.06 0.65
N GLY A 212 -14.45 -6.50 0.13
CA GLY A 212 -15.06 -6.92 -1.12
C GLY A 212 -14.11 -6.77 -2.30
N LEU A 213 -13.66 -5.55 -2.57
CA LEU A 213 -12.85 -5.21 -3.74
C LEU A 213 -11.50 -5.94 -3.82
N PHE A 214 -10.85 -6.20 -2.68
CA PHE A 214 -9.50 -6.81 -2.66
C PHE A 214 -9.47 -8.23 -2.12
N GLY A 215 -10.40 -8.62 -1.25
CA GLY A 215 -10.42 -9.97 -0.66
C GLY A 215 -11.16 -10.97 -1.53
N PHE A 216 -12.35 -10.63 -2.01
CA PHE A 216 -13.20 -11.58 -2.73
C PHE A 216 -12.62 -12.01 -4.10
N PRO A 217 -12.07 -11.11 -4.94
CA PRO A 217 -11.42 -11.53 -6.19
C PRO A 217 -10.26 -12.49 -5.99
N GLU A 218 -9.46 -12.26 -4.94
CA GLU A 218 -8.31 -13.10 -4.61
C GLU A 218 -8.75 -14.49 -4.11
N ILE A 219 -9.83 -14.56 -3.33
CA ILE A 219 -10.45 -15.84 -2.93
C ILE A 219 -10.87 -16.65 -4.16
N VAL A 220 -11.59 -16.02 -5.11
CA VAL A 220 -12.08 -16.70 -6.32
C VAL A 220 -10.93 -17.13 -7.23
N LYS A 221 -9.91 -16.28 -7.43
CA LYS A 221 -8.70 -16.65 -8.17
C LYS A 221 -7.96 -17.79 -7.50
N GLY A 222 -7.93 -17.83 -6.18
CA GLY A 222 -7.32 -18.90 -5.39
C GLY A 222 -7.93 -20.28 -5.60
N PHE A 223 -9.17 -20.36 -6.12
CA PHE A 223 -9.82 -21.62 -6.52
C PHE A 223 -9.54 -22.05 -7.96
N LYS A 224 -9.01 -21.18 -8.83
CA LYS A 224 -8.61 -21.58 -10.20
C LYS A 224 -7.34 -22.44 -10.12
N ASN A 225 -7.38 -23.60 -10.78
CA ASN A 225 -6.34 -24.64 -10.78
C ASN A 225 -4.92 -24.04 -10.87
N GLN A 226 -4.05 -24.45 -9.95
CA GLN A 226 -2.61 -24.29 -10.08
C GLN A 226 -1.99 -25.68 -9.98
N GLU A 227 -1.23 -26.04 -11.02
CA GLU A 227 -0.38 -27.22 -11.04
C GLU A 227 0.65 -27.11 -9.92
N GLY A 228 0.99 -28.25 -9.30
CA GLY A 228 2.03 -28.29 -8.28
C GLY A 228 3.37 -28.00 -8.91
N GLU A 229 3.91 -26.80 -8.75
CA GLU A 229 5.25 -26.48 -9.21
C GLU A 229 6.31 -27.07 -8.27
N GLU A 230 7.44 -27.49 -8.86
CA GLU A 230 8.60 -27.96 -8.11
C GLU A 230 9.20 -26.82 -7.28
N VAL A 231 9.10 -26.95 -5.96
CA VAL A 231 9.71 -26.00 -5.03
C VAL A 231 11.19 -26.30 -4.87
N LEU A 232 12.05 -25.32 -5.17
CA LEU A 232 13.50 -25.46 -4.97
C LEU A 232 13.83 -25.63 -3.47
N GLN A 233 14.69 -26.59 -3.15
CA GLN A 233 15.13 -26.81 -1.78
C GLN A 233 16.04 -25.67 -1.30
N LEU A 234 15.88 -25.28 -0.03
CA LEU A 234 16.74 -24.27 0.59
C LEU A 234 18.17 -24.79 0.75
N SER A 235 19.13 -24.02 0.25
CA SER A 235 20.54 -24.25 0.51
C SER A 235 20.99 -23.63 1.84
N LYS A 236 22.00 -24.26 2.46
CA LYS A 236 22.69 -23.69 3.61
C LYS A 236 23.63 -22.59 3.14
N PHE A 237 23.67 -21.46 3.85
CA PHE A 237 24.62 -20.38 3.60
C PHE A 237 25.22 -19.86 4.92
N HIS A 238 26.35 -19.17 4.84
CA HIS A 238 26.99 -18.55 6.00
C HIS A 238 26.50 -17.11 6.17
N VAL A 239 25.92 -16.78 7.34
CA VAL A 239 25.41 -15.43 7.64
C VAL A 239 26.48 -14.33 7.46
N ARG A 240 27.75 -14.64 7.77
CA ARG A 240 28.87 -13.71 7.55
C ARG A 240 29.04 -13.30 6.09
N GLU A 241 28.79 -14.21 5.16
CA GLU A 241 28.86 -13.93 3.72
C GLU A 241 27.74 -12.99 3.29
N GLY A 242 26.50 -13.28 3.72
CA GLY A 242 25.35 -12.42 3.47
C GLY A 242 25.57 -11.00 3.99
N LEU A 243 26.04 -10.84 5.22
CA LEU A 243 26.35 -9.53 5.81
C LEU A 243 27.43 -8.79 5.01
N LYS A 244 28.49 -9.48 4.57
CA LYS A 244 29.54 -8.88 3.74
C LYS A 244 28.97 -8.35 2.40
N ARG A 245 28.07 -9.11 1.77
CA ARG A 245 27.41 -8.72 0.52
C ARG A 245 26.45 -7.53 0.73
N ILE A 246 25.74 -7.47 1.86
CA ILE A 246 24.90 -6.31 2.24
C ILE A 246 25.75 -5.05 2.44
N VAL A 247 26.82 -5.13 3.23
CA VAL A 247 27.71 -3.99 3.50
C VAL A 247 28.35 -3.46 2.21
N LYS A 248 28.80 -4.36 1.33
CA LYS A 248 29.36 -3.99 0.01
C LYS A 248 28.35 -3.22 -0.85
N ASN A 249 27.05 -3.48 -0.70
CA ASN A 249 25.98 -2.89 -1.50
C ASN A 249 25.16 -1.84 -0.73
N PHE A 250 25.67 -1.33 0.40
CA PHE A 250 24.94 -0.35 1.21
C PHE A 250 24.57 0.93 0.44
N GLY A 251 25.44 1.39 -0.48
CA GLY A 251 25.13 2.51 -1.36
C GLY A 251 23.94 2.25 -2.31
N ALA A 252 23.76 1.00 -2.76
CA ALA A 252 22.62 0.61 -3.57
C ALA A 252 21.33 0.53 -2.73
N ILE A 253 21.44 0.05 -1.48
CA ILE A 253 20.34 0.06 -0.51
C ILE A 253 19.86 1.49 -0.29
N PHE A 254 20.74 2.40 0.14
CA PHE A 254 20.36 3.79 0.40
C PHE A 254 19.70 4.47 -0.80
N ARG A 255 20.30 4.33 -1.99
CA ARG A 255 19.74 4.88 -3.24
C ARG A 255 18.35 4.31 -3.53
N SER A 256 18.19 2.99 -3.41
CA SER A 256 16.92 2.31 -3.66
C SER A 256 15.87 2.70 -2.62
N SER A 257 16.26 2.88 -1.35
CA SER A 257 15.38 3.36 -0.31
C SER A 257 14.86 4.77 -0.58
N VAL A 258 15.74 5.67 -1.05
CA VAL A 258 15.33 7.03 -1.46
C VAL A 258 14.33 6.96 -2.62
N ILE A 259 14.60 6.14 -3.64
CA ILE A 259 13.66 5.93 -4.75
C ILE A 259 12.32 5.40 -4.23
N GLY A 260 12.35 4.38 -3.37
CA GLY A 260 11.17 3.80 -2.75
C GLY A 260 10.34 4.82 -2.00
N VAL A 261 10.97 5.66 -1.16
CA VAL A 261 10.29 6.75 -0.44
C VAL A 261 9.67 7.75 -1.42
N CYS A 262 10.42 8.19 -2.44
CA CYS A 262 9.92 9.14 -3.43
C CYS A 262 8.72 8.58 -4.20
N VAL A 263 8.75 7.30 -4.57
CA VAL A 263 7.65 6.60 -5.23
C VAL A 263 6.44 6.49 -4.30
N GLY A 264 6.67 6.12 -3.03
CA GLY A 264 5.60 5.96 -2.06
C GLY A 264 4.86 7.26 -1.73
N ILE A 265 5.52 8.42 -1.82
CA ILE A 265 4.84 9.72 -1.63
C ILE A 265 3.82 9.99 -2.74
N ILE A 266 3.98 9.41 -3.92
CA ILE A 266 3.07 9.64 -5.06
C ILE A 266 1.79 8.82 -4.85
N PRO A 267 0.60 9.45 -4.86
CA PRO A 267 -0.65 8.76 -4.60
C PRO A 267 -0.93 7.59 -5.54
N GLY A 268 -1.22 6.44 -4.94
CA GLY A 268 -1.63 5.23 -5.64
C GLY A 268 -0.62 4.63 -6.64
N VAL A 269 0.68 4.92 -6.47
CA VAL A 269 1.76 4.34 -7.29
C VAL A 269 2.27 3.04 -6.70
N GLY A 270 2.50 3.00 -5.39
CA GLY A 270 2.76 1.75 -4.67
C GLY A 270 4.14 1.14 -4.75
N GLU A 271 4.27 0.03 -4.01
CA GLU A 271 5.51 -0.65 -3.68
C GLU A 271 6.08 -1.45 -4.86
N ASP A 272 5.22 -1.87 -5.79
CA ASP A 272 5.55 -2.56 -7.04
C ASP A 272 6.40 -1.68 -7.96
N VAL A 273 5.98 -0.45 -8.19
CA VAL A 273 6.75 0.53 -8.96
C VAL A 273 8.05 0.87 -8.23
N GLY A 274 8.04 0.95 -6.90
CA GLY A 274 9.22 1.18 -6.07
C GLY A 274 10.31 0.12 -6.27
N GLY A 275 9.92 -1.16 -6.27
CA GLY A 275 10.82 -2.29 -6.53
C GLY A 275 11.39 -2.28 -7.94
N TRP A 276 10.52 -2.12 -8.96
CA TRP A 276 10.93 -2.07 -10.36
C TRP A 276 11.87 -0.90 -10.66
N LEU A 277 11.52 0.32 -10.26
CA LEU A 277 12.38 1.49 -10.50
C LEU A 277 13.73 1.37 -9.81
N SER A 278 13.76 0.81 -8.60
CA SER A 278 15.01 0.60 -7.86
C SER A 278 15.92 -0.44 -8.54
N TYR A 279 15.32 -1.53 -9.04
CA TYR A 279 15.99 -2.54 -9.86
C TYR A 279 16.59 -1.94 -11.12
N TRP A 280 15.77 -1.25 -11.92
CA TRP A 280 16.18 -0.61 -13.17
C TRP A 280 17.31 0.39 -12.95
N ALA A 281 17.19 1.24 -11.93
CA ALA A 281 18.20 2.24 -11.64
C ALA A 281 19.52 1.62 -11.12
N SER A 282 19.49 0.42 -10.52
CA SER A 282 20.72 -0.34 -10.23
C SER A 282 21.33 -0.94 -11.48
N LYS A 283 20.51 -1.56 -12.34
CA LYS A 283 20.96 -2.14 -13.61
C LYS A 283 21.63 -1.10 -14.50
N THR A 284 21.01 0.07 -14.66
CA THR A 284 21.53 1.17 -15.49
C THR A 284 22.84 1.75 -14.94
N LYS A 285 23.02 1.77 -13.61
CA LYS A 285 24.23 2.30 -12.98
C LYS A 285 25.35 1.24 -12.84
N SER A 286 25.03 -0.03 -12.98
CA SER A 286 25.98 -1.13 -12.80
C SER A 286 27.11 -1.04 -13.83
N LYS A 287 28.32 -1.40 -13.40
CA LYS A 287 29.45 -1.63 -14.31
C LYS A 287 29.30 -2.93 -15.11
N ASP A 288 28.42 -3.81 -14.64
CA ASP A 288 28.06 -5.07 -15.29
C ASP A 288 26.52 -5.18 -15.32
N PRO A 289 25.84 -4.58 -16.31
CA PRO A 289 24.39 -4.69 -16.47
C PRO A 289 23.93 -6.07 -17.00
N GLU A 290 24.84 -6.85 -17.58
CA GLU A 290 24.52 -8.13 -18.25
C GLU A 290 24.32 -9.30 -17.28
N SER A 291 24.80 -9.18 -16.04
CA SER A 291 24.54 -10.14 -14.97
C SER A 291 23.17 -10.00 -14.31
N PHE A 292 22.46 -8.88 -14.52
CA PHE A 292 21.08 -8.70 -14.05
C PHE A 292 20.12 -9.62 -14.80
N GLY A 293 19.24 -10.30 -14.06
CA GLY A 293 18.38 -11.38 -14.57
C GLY A 293 19.07 -12.75 -14.60
N LYS A 294 20.35 -12.81 -14.19
CA LYS A 294 21.14 -14.05 -14.09
C LYS A 294 21.55 -14.34 -12.66
N GLY A 295 20.96 -13.68 -11.66
CA GLY A 295 21.22 -13.90 -10.24
C GLY A 295 22.29 -12.97 -9.67
N ASN A 296 22.20 -11.69 -10.00
CA ASN A 296 23.03 -10.63 -9.44
C ASN A 296 22.47 -10.16 -8.07
N ASP A 297 23.33 -10.15 -7.05
CA ASP A 297 23.02 -9.67 -5.68
C ASP A 297 22.39 -8.27 -5.66
N GLN A 298 22.89 -7.33 -6.48
CA GLN A 298 22.39 -5.96 -6.53
C GLN A 298 20.96 -5.88 -7.05
N GLY A 299 20.56 -6.79 -7.94
CA GLY A 299 19.18 -6.87 -8.42
C GLY A 299 18.21 -7.11 -7.28
N ILE A 300 18.47 -8.17 -6.49
CA ILE A 300 17.67 -8.57 -5.32
C ILE A 300 17.67 -7.46 -4.26
N ILE A 301 18.87 -6.99 -3.88
CA ILE A 301 19.04 -5.98 -2.82
C ILE A 301 18.33 -4.68 -3.18
N SER A 302 18.42 -4.23 -4.44
CA SER A 302 17.85 -2.94 -4.85
C SER A 302 16.33 -3.02 -4.97
N ALA A 303 15.79 -4.11 -5.54
CA ALA A 303 14.36 -4.32 -5.62
C ALA A 303 13.72 -4.33 -4.22
N GLU A 304 14.28 -5.12 -3.30
CA GLU A 304 13.74 -5.29 -1.95
C GLU A 304 13.97 -4.08 -1.02
N ALA A 305 15.08 -3.36 -1.17
CA ALA A 305 15.24 -2.09 -0.46
C ALA A 305 14.22 -1.04 -0.95
N GLY A 306 13.96 -0.99 -2.26
CA GLY A 306 13.04 -0.02 -2.86
C GLY A 306 11.58 -0.26 -2.50
N ASN A 307 11.09 -1.49 -2.67
CA ASN A 307 9.69 -1.81 -2.40
C ASN A 307 9.33 -1.67 -0.89
N ASN A 308 10.24 -2.03 0.02
CA ASN A 308 9.99 -1.94 1.47
C ASN A 308 10.22 -0.52 2.00
N ALA A 309 11.14 0.25 1.42
CA ALA A 309 11.19 1.68 1.74
C ALA A 309 9.94 2.43 1.26
N CYS A 310 9.29 1.95 0.20
CA CYS A 310 8.01 2.48 -0.28
C CYS A 310 6.89 2.30 0.75
N VAL A 311 6.94 1.29 1.62
CA VAL A 311 5.97 1.11 2.73
C VAL A 311 5.96 2.34 3.63
N GLY A 312 7.15 2.78 4.09
CA GLY A 312 7.27 4.02 4.87
C GLY A 312 6.92 5.25 4.04
N GLY A 313 7.38 5.31 2.78
CA GLY A 313 7.06 6.38 1.84
C GLY A 313 5.55 6.60 1.64
N ALA A 314 4.79 5.52 1.51
CA ALA A 314 3.34 5.54 1.31
C ALA A 314 2.57 5.95 2.56
N ILE A 315 3.16 5.82 3.75
CA ILE A 315 2.60 6.28 5.02
C ILE A 315 2.78 7.80 5.21
N ILE A 316 3.82 8.41 4.64
CA ILE A 316 4.07 9.86 4.76
C ILE A 316 2.85 10.70 4.31
N PRO A 317 2.28 10.52 3.10
CA PRO A 317 1.11 11.27 2.68
C PRO A 317 -0.18 10.85 3.39
N ILE A 318 -0.27 9.62 3.93
CA ILE A 318 -1.37 9.24 4.83
C ILE A 318 -1.36 10.16 6.05
N LEU A 319 -0.23 10.19 6.77
CA LEU A 319 -0.11 10.92 8.03
C LEU A 319 -0.25 12.44 7.83
N SER A 320 0.29 12.98 6.74
CA SER A 320 0.33 14.43 6.51
C SER A 320 -0.86 14.99 5.73
N LEU A 321 -1.42 14.24 4.77
CA LEU A 321 -2.44 14.72 3.82
C LEU A 321 -3.74 13.90 3.85
N ALA A 322 -3.77 12.77 4.55
CA ALA A 322 -4.85 11.77 4.43
C ALA A 322 -5.01 11.22 3.00
N VAL A 323 -3.91 11.18 2.24
CA VAL A 323 -3.89 10.65 0.87
C VAL A 323 -2.97 9.43 0.81
N PRO A 324 -3.45 8.25 0.41
CA PRO A 324 -2.63 7.05 0.41
C PRO A 324 -1.68 6.97 -0.79
N GLY A 325 -0.44 6.54 -0.54
CA GLY A 325 0.58 6.33 -1.58
C GLY A 325 0.40 5.05 -2.41
N SER A 326 -0.42 4.11 -1.94
CA SER A 326 -0.58 2.78 -2.54
C SER A 326 -1.94 2.16 -2.18
N ALA A 327 -2.29 1.03 -2.81
CA ALA A 327 -3.52 0.31 -2.46
C ALA A 327 -3.48 -0.27 -1.02
N PRO A 328 -2.40 -0.95 -0.56
CA PRO A 328 -2.25 -1.31 0.85
C PRO A 328 -2.35 -0.10 1.80
N ALA A 329 -1.70 1.02 1.45
CA ALA A 329 -1.78 2.26 2.22
C ALA A 329 -3.20 2.83 2.29
N ALA A 330 -3.99 2.72 1.22
CA ALA A 330 -5.39 3.16 1.19
C ALA A 330 -6.23 2.38 2.22
N VAL A 331 -6.02 1.07 2.30
CA VAL A 331 -6.64 0.21 3.30
C VAL A 331 -6.15 0.56 4.71
N LEU A 332 -4.85 0.84 4.87
CA LEU A 332 -4.29 1.24 6.16
C LEU A 332 -4.87 2.58 6.66
N LEU A 333 -5.06 3.57 5.77
CA LEU A 333 -5.72 4.84 6.11
C LEU A 333 -7.15 4.61 6.60
N ALA A 334 -7.92 3.77 5.90
CA ALA A 334 -9.26 3.39 6.34
C ALA A 334 -9.25 2.73 7.74
N ALA A 335 -8.28 1.87 7.99
CA ALA A 335 -8.09 1.23 9.28
C ALA A 335 -7.76 2.24 10.39
N PHE A 336 -6.92 3.24 10.11
CA PHE A 336 -6.63 4.32 11.05
C PHE A 336 -7.89 5.12 11.41
N LEU A 337 -8.71 5.46 10.40
CA LEU A 337 -9.98 6.15 10.61
C LEU A 337 -10.96 5.34 11.47
N MET A 338 -11.05 4.03 11.21
CA MET A 338 -11.87 3.12 12.03
C MET A 338 -11.38 3.04 13.48
N HIS A 339 -10.07 3.06 13.68
CA HIS A 339 -9.43 3.06 15.00
C HIS A 339 -9.41 4.43 15.68
N GLY A 340 -10.14 5.41 15.15
CA GLY A 340 -10.32 6.73 15.77
C GLY A 340 -9.20 7.72 15.51
N TYR A 341 -8.18 7.37 14.70
CA TYR A 341 -7.16 8.31 14.27
C TYR A 341 -7.60 9.01 12.99
N ARG A 342 -7.41 10.32 12.95
CA ARG A 342 -7.71 11.16 11.78
C ARG A 342 -6.41 11.73 11.20
N PRO A 343 -5.69 10.96 10.36
CA PRO A 343 -4.53 11.48 9.64
C PRO A 343 -4.88 12.74 8.84
N GLY A 344 -3.88 13.59 8.61
CA GLY A 344 -4.04 14.83 7.86
C GLY A 344 -3.23 16.00 8.43
N PRO A 345 -3.46 17.22 7.94
CA PRO A 345 -2.65 18.39 8.30
C PRO A 345 -2.71 18.76 9.79
N LEU A 346 -3.79 18.39 10.48
CA LEU A 346 -3.99 18.66 11.90
C LEU A 346 -3.46 17.55 12.82
N LEU A 347 -2.93 16.46 12.26
CA LEU A 347 -2.47 15.31 13.07
C LEU A 347 -1.41 15.72 14.10
N MET A 348 -0.47 16.59 13.72
CA MET A 348 0.61 17.04 14.59
C MET A 348 0.12 17.94 15.74
N THR A 349 -1.10 18.47 15.65
CA THR A 349 -1.75 19.25 16.72
C THR A 349 -2.73 18.41 17.54
N GLU A 350 -3.53 17.55 16.89
CA GLU A 350 -4.55 16.73 17.55
C GLU A 350 -3.98 15.46 18.20
N SER A 351 -2.93 14.87 17.62
CA SER A 351 -2.31 13.63 18.09
C SER A 351 -0.80 13.64 17.84
N PRO A 352 -0.02 14.50 18.52
CA PRO A 352 1.40 14.72 18.23
C PRO A 352 2.25 13.45 18.37
N SER A 353 1.84 12.51 19.23
CA SER A 353 2.53 11.23 19.46
C SER A 353 2.36 10.22 18.32
N PHE A 354 1.34 10.38 17.46
CA PHE A 354 0.96 9.34 16.49
C PHE A 354 2.04 9.07 15.43
N VAL A 355 2.66 10.12 14.88
CA VAL A 355 3.75 9.97 13.90
C VAL A 355 4.94 9.21 14.50
N TYR A 356 5.27 9.48 15.76
CA TYR A 356 6.34 8.78 16.48
C TYR A 356 5.97 7.33 16.80
N ASN A 357 4.72 7.06 17.17
CA ASN A 357 4.21 5.71 17.38
C ASN A 357 4.34 4.87 16.10
N ILE A 358 3.83 5.35 14.98
CA ILE A 358 3.91 4.65 13.69
C ILE A 358 5.38 4.43 13.28
N SER A 359 6.25 5.40 13.53
CA SER A 359 7.69 5.27 13.24
C SER A 359 8.35 4.15 14.04
N ILE A 360 8.07 4.06 15.35
CA ILE A 360 8.57 2.96 16.19
C ILE A 360 7.94 1.63 15.79
N TYR A 361 6.65 1.60 15.44
CA TYR A 361 5.98 0.38 14.99
C TYR A 361 6.61 -0.14 13.69
N LEU A 362 6.97 0.74 12.75
CA LEU A 362 7.69 0.38 11.53
C LEU A 362 9.08 -0.19 11.82
N ILE A 363 9.85 0.43 12.72
CA ILE A 363 11.17 -0.07 13.15
C ILE A 363 11.03 -1.46 13.79
N ALA A 364 10.10 -1.61 14.73
CA ALA A 364 9.89 -2.87 15.41
C ALA A 364 9.44 -3.96 14.42
N ALA A 365 8.47 -3.65 13.55
CA ALA A 365 7.99 -4.56 12.52
C ALA A 365 9.10 -4.96 11.54
N SER A 366 9.98 -4.05 11.11
CA SER A 366 11.07 -4.39 10.20
C SER A 366 12.12 -5.31 10.84
N LEU A 367 12.47 -5.05 12.11
CA LEU A 367 13.42 -5.89 12.84
C LEU A 367 12.86 -7.29 13.09
N PHE A 368 11.62 -7.39 13.56
CA PHE A 368 10.96 -8.67 13.76
C PHE A 368 10.69 -9.39 12.43
N MET A 369 10.38 -8.67 11.36
CA MET A 369 10.22 -9.24 10.03
C MET A 369 11.51 -9.91 9.59
N TRP A 370 12.66 -9.26 9.75
CA TRP A 370 13.95 -9.83 9.38
C TRP A 370 14.23 -11.13 10.17
N ILE A 371 14.02 -11.11 11.48
CA ILE A 371 14.24 -12.27 12.37
C ILE A 371 13.31 -13.43 11.99
N ILE A 372 12.01 -13.15 11.88
CA ILE A 372 10.98 -14.17 11.61
C ILE A 372 11.14 -14.71 10.19
N ALA A 373 11.41 -13.86 9.19
CA ALA A 373 11.58 -14.29 7.81
C ALA A 373 12.75 -15.26 7.63
N MET A 374 13.88 -15.04 8.34
CA MET A 374 14.99 -15.98 8.36
C MET A 374 14.60 -17.33 8.96
N GLY A 375 13.83 -17.34 10.05
CA GLY A 375 13.32 -18.58 10.65
C GLY A 375 12.32 -19.31 9.74
N LEU A 376 11.41 -18.54 9.14
CA LEU A 376 10.32 -19.03 8.31
C LEU A 376 10.82 -19.57 6.96
N SER A 377 11.96 -19.07 6.46
CA SER A 377 12.61 -19.53 5.23
C SER A 377 12.75 -21.06 5.13
N LYS A 378 13.00 -21.74 6.26
CA LYS A 378 13.11 -23.22 6.34
C LYS A 378 11.79 -23.94 6.11
N VAL A 379 10.68 -23.27 6.40
CA VAL A 379 9.32 -23.81 6.35
C VAL A 379 8.56 -23.30 5.13
N THR A 380 9.13 -22.36 4.38
CA THR A 380 8.51 -21.72 3.20
C THR A 380 7.98 -22.72 2.20
N VAL A 381 8.70 -23.81 1.94
CA VAL A 381 8.24 -24.89 1.06
C VAL A 381 6.91 -25.50 1.53
N LYS A 382 6.75 -25.72 2.85
CA LYS A 382 5.50 -26.23 3.44
C LYS A 382 4.39 -25.18 3.41
N VAL A 383 4.72 -23.91 3.65
CA VAL A 383 3.76 -22.79 3.58
C VAL A 383 3.22 -22.67 2.16
N LEU A 384 4.08 -22.73 1.15
CA LEU A 384 3.67 -22.66 -0.26
C LEU A 384 2.84 -23.87 -0.70
N GLY A 385 3.04 -25.02 -0.07
CA GLY A 385 2.23 -26.22 -0.26
C GLY A 385 0.87 -26.23 0.44
N VAL A 386 0.46 -25.14 1.11
CA VAL A 386 -0.85 -25.06 1.75
C VAL A 386 -1.96 -25.19 0.71
N ASN A 387 -2.87 -26.14 0.95
CA ASN A 387 -3.99 -26.38 0.04
C ASN A 387 -4.94 -25.17 0.02
N LYS A 388 -4.94 -24.43 -1.10
CA LYS A 388 -5.84 -23.28 -1.31
C LYS A 388 -7.31 -23.66 -1.21
N LYS A 389 -7.69 -24.91 -1.50
CA LYS A 389 -9.07 -25.40 -1.32
C LYS A 389 -9.54 -25.37 0.14
N ILE A 390 -8.61 -25.41 1.10
CA ILE A 390 -8.90 -25.31 2.54
C ILE A 390 -8.73 -23.85 3.00
N LEU A 391 -7.67 -23.19 2.54
CA LEU A 391 -7.33 -21.83 2.98
C LEU A 391 -8.36 -20.78 2.49
N MET A 392 -8.81 -20.86 1.24
CA MET A 392 -9.72 -19.86 0.68
C MET A 392 -11.09 -19.82 1.40
N PRO A 393 -11.75 -20.95 1.73
CA PRO A 393 -12.96 -20.94 2.57
C PRO A 393 -12.76 -20.32 3.97
N ILE A 394 -11.61 -20.57 4.60
CA ILE A 394 -11.27 -19.97 5.91
C ILE A 394 -11.19 -18.46 5.75
N ILE A 395 -10.46 -17.98 4.74
CA ILE A 395 -10.31 -16.54 4.50
C ILE A 395 -11.66 -15.89 4.16
N PHE A 396 -12.47 -16.53 3.32
CA PHE A 396 -13.82 -16.06 3.02
C PHE A 396 -14.67 -15.90 4.29
N THR A 397 -14.63 -16.91 5.18
CA THR A 397 -15.32 -16.85 6.47
C THR A 397 -14.82 -15.69 7.32
N LEU A 398 -13.51 -15.45 7.37
CA LEU A 398 -12.92 -14.31 8.07
C LEU A 398 -13.30 -12.97 7.45
N CYS A 399 -13.42 -12.87 6.13
CA CYS A 399 -13.92 -11.68 5.43
C CYS A 399 -15.38 -11.36 5.80
N VAL A 400 -16.24 -12.39 5.87
CA VAL A 400 -17.65 -12.24 6.29
C VAL A 400 -17.72 -11.78 7.75
N ILE A 401 -16.96 -12.43 8.65
CA ILE A 401 -16.89 -12.05 10.06
C ILE A 401 -16.35 -10.62 10.23
N GLY A 402 -15.24 -10.28 9.55
CA GLY A 402 -14.63 -8.95 9.62
C GLY A 402 -15.55 -7.84 9.11
N SER A 403 -16.33 -8.11 8.06
CA SER A 403 -17.34 -7.17 7.59
C SER A 403 -18.52 -7.00 8.55
N TYR A 404 -18.90 -8.06 9.26
CA TYR A 404 -20.00 -8.03 10.22
C TYR A 404 -19.64 -7.28 11.51
N LEU A 405 -18.41 -7.46 12.02
CA LEU A 405 -18.00 -6.93 13.33
C LEU A 405 -17.96 -5.40 13.44
N ILE A 406 -18.04 -4.68 12.32
CA ILE A 406 -17.93 -3.22 12.29
C ILE A 406 -19.17 -2.57 12.88
N ASN A 407 -20.36 -2.87 12.32
CA ASN A 407 -21.64 -2.34 12.80
C ASN A 407 -22.61 -3.42 13.27
N TYR A 408 -22.21 -4.70 13.27
CA TYR A 408 -23.08 -5.83 13.57
C TYR A 408 -24.32 -5.91 12.65
N THR A 409 -24.16 -5.50 11.38
CA THR A 409 -25.26 -5.50 10.39
C THR A 409 -25.04 -6.53 9.28
N MET A 410 -26.14 -7.16 8.84
CA MET A 410 -26.16 -7.97 7.62
C MET A 410 -26.02 -7.11 6.35
N PHE A 411 -26.30 -5.81 6.45
CA PHE A 411 -26.15 -4.89 5.33
C PHE A 411 -24.69 -4.78 4.90
N ASP A 412 -23.76 -4.67 5.85
CA ASP A 412 -22.33 -4.61 5.56
C ASP A 412 -21.82 -5.87 4.85
N ILE A 413 -22.31 -7.05 5.23
CA ILE A 413 -21.98 -8.31 4.52
C ILE A 413 -22.49 -8.26 3.07
N LYS A 414 -23.69 -7.74 2.82
CA LYS A 414 -24.23 -7.59 1.46
C LYS A 414 -23.41 -6.60 0.65
N VAL A 415 -22.98 -5.49 1.26
CA VAL A 415 -22.07 -4.51 0.65
C VAL A 415 -20.75 -5.18 0.28
N MET A 416 -20.12 -5.90 1.20
CA MET A 416 -18.88 -6.63 0.96
C MET A 416 -19.02 -7.62 -0.20
N PHE A 417 -20.10 -8.38 -0.26
CA PHE A 417 -20.34 -9.31 -1.36
C PHE A 417 -20.56 -8.60 -2.71
N MET A 418 -21.37 -7.54 -2.72
CA MET A 418 -21.62 -6.74 -3.92
C MET A 418 -20.33 -6.13 -4.47
N PHE A 419 -19.51 -5.51 -3.61
CA PHE A 419 -18.22 -4.96 -4.01
C PHE A 419 -17.19 -6.06 -4.35
N GLY A 420 -17.36 -7.27 -3.82
CA GLY A 420 -16.62 -8.44 -4.27
C GLY A 420 -16.91 -8.81 -5.73
N LEU A 421 -18.18 -8.78 -6.13
CA LEU A 421 -18.58 -8.97 -7.52
C LEU A 421 -18.10 -7.82 -8.41
N VAL A 422 -18.16 -6.57 -7.94
CA VAL A 422 -17.62 -5.41 -8.66
C VAL A 422 -16.10 -5.55 -8.85
N GLY A 423 -15.36 -5.93 -7.81
CA GLY A 423 -13.91 -6.16 -7.89
C GLY A 423 -13.56 -7.26 -8.89
N LEU A 424 -14.35 -8.34 -8.93
CA LEU A 424 -14.20 -9.40 -9.93
C LEU A 424 -14.46 -8.91 -11.35
N ALA A 425 -15.51 -8.11 -11.56
CA ALA A 425 -15.82 -7.53 -12.86
C ALA A 425 -14.70 -6.59 -13.32
N LEU A 426 -14.26 -5.66 -12.46
CA LEU A 426 -13.15 -4.75 -12.76
C LEU A 426 -11.89 -5.51 -13.13
N SER A 427 -11.51 -6.53 -12.33
CA SER A 427 -10.35 -7.37 -12.62
C SER A 427 -10.49 -8.18 -13.90
N SER A 428 -11.70 -8.57 -14.30
CA SER A 428 -11.95 -9.35 -15.53
C SER A 428 -11.92 -8.50 -16.80
N PHE A 429 -12.16 -7.18 -16.67
CA PHE A 429 -12.10 -6.22 -17.77
C PHE A 429 -10.81 -5.37 -17.77
N ASP A 430 -9.80 -5.73 -16.97
CA ASP A 430 -8.54 -5.02 -16.77
C ASP A 430 -8.71 -3.56 -16.30
N PHE A 431 -9.73 -3.28 -15.48
CA PHE A 431 -9.84 -2.02 -14.77
C PHE A 431 -9.08 -2.12 -13.44
N PRO A 432 -8.13 -1.20 -13.16
CA PRO A 432 -7.38 -1.25 -11.91
C PRO A 432 -8.31 -0.94 -10.74
N VAL A 433 -8.23 -1.74 -9.66
CA VAL A 433 -9.08 -1.59 -8.48
C VAL A 433 -8.57 -0.48 -7.54
N ALA A 434 -7.27 -0.19 -7.55
CA ALA A 434 -6.66 0.82 -6.67
C ALA A 434 -7.26 2.23 -6.88
N PRO A 435 -7.43 2.75 -8.11
CA PRO A 435 -8.11 4.03 -8.34
C PRO A 435 -9.54 4.06 -7.81
N PHE A 436 -10.29 2.96 -7.91
CA PHE A 436 -11.63 2.85 -7.34
C PHE A 436 -11.61 3.14 -5.84
N LEU A 437 -10.76 2.44 -5.10
CA LEU A 437 -10.65 2.63 -3.66
C LEU A 437 -10.21 4.06 -3.32
N LEU A 438 -9.24 4.62 -4.05
CA LEU A 438 -8.84 6.02 -3.87
C LEU A 438 -10.02 6.97 -4.14
N GLY A 439 -10.87 6.69 -5.12
CA GLY A 439 -12.10 7.45 -5.38
C GLY A 439 -13.07 7.39 -4.20
N VAL A 440 -13.25 6.21 -3.58
CA VAL A 440 -14.11 6.06 -2.40
C VAL A 440 -13.56 6.86 -1.21
N ILE A 441 -12.24 6.84 -1.00
CA ILE A 441 -11.57 7.54 0.12
C ILE A 441 -11.52 9.05 -0.09
N LEU A 442 -11.12 9.50 -1.28
CA LEU A 442 -10.88 10.91 -1.59
C LEU A 442 -12.14 11.63 -2.06
N GLY A 443 -13.22 10.91 -2.34
CA GLY A 443 -14.51 11.48 -2.76
C GLY A 443 -15.13 12.44 -1.76
N PRO A 444 -15.26 12.09 -0.46
CA PRO A 444 -15.77 13.02 0.55
C PRO A 444 -14.86 14.25 0.69
N MET A 445 -13.55 14.07 0.57
CA MET A 445 -12.58 15.18 0.55
C MET A 445 -12.77 16.07 -0.68
N ALA A 446 -13.02 15.51 -1.87
CA ALA A 446 -13.28 16.28 -3.07
C ALA A 446 -14.61 17.05 -2.97
N ASP A 447 -15.71 16.39 -2.62
CA ASP A 447 -17.05 16.98 -2.57
C ASP A 447 -17.16 18.11 -1.54
N SER A 448 -16.78 17.82 -0.30
CA SER A 448 -16.89 18.81 0.79
C SER A 448 -16.04 20.04 0.53
N ASN A 449 -14.83 19.88 0.00
CA ASN A 449 -13.94 20.99 -0.30
C ASN A 449 -14.38 21.78 -1.53
N LEU A 450 -14.83 21.13 -2.61
CA LEU A 450 -15.38 21.84 -3.77
C LEU A 450 -16.56 22.72 -3.36
N ARG A 451 -17.50 22.15 -2.61
CA ARG A 451 -18.72 22.85 -2.19
C ARG A 451 -18.42 23.95 -1.19
N ARG A 452 -17.50 23.73 -0.24
CA ARG A 452 -17.02 24.79 0.66
C ARG A 452 -16.36 25.92 -0.12
N ALA A 453 -15.53 25.59 -1.12
CA ALA A 453 -14.85 26.59 -1.94
C ALA A 453 -15.84 27.43 -2.75
N LEU A 454 -16.85 26.80 -3.37
CA LEU A 454 -17.91 27.48 -4.11
C LEU A 454 -18.77 28.37 -3.20
N ARG A 455 -19.11 27.93 -1.98
CA ARG A 455 -19.84 28.78 -1.02
C ARG A 455 -19.06 30.02 -0.62
N LEU A 456 -17.75 29.88 -0.39
CA LEU A 456 -16.87 30.99 -0.03
C LEU A 456 -16.61 31.98 -1.16
N SER A 457 -16.97 31.62 -2.40
CA SER A 457 -16.71 32.40 -3.61
C SER A 457 -17.98 32.75 -4.37
N ASP A 458 -19.15 32.64 -3.72
CA ASP A 458 -20.47 32.89 -4.31
C ASP A 458 -20.67 32.17 -5.66
N GLY A 459 -20.16 30.94 -5.76
CA GLY A 459 -20.23 30.08 -6.95
C GLY A 459 -19.14 30.31 -8.00
N SER A 460 -18.19 31.23 -7.76
CA SER A 460 -17.13 31.55 -8.71
C SER A 460 -15.92 30.61 -8.62
N PHE A 461 -15.49 30.07 -9.76
CA PHE A 461 -14.22 29.32 -9.87
C PHE A 461 -12.98 30.22 -9.98
N ALA A 462 -13.14 31.54 -10.09
CA ALA A 462 -12.03 32.47 -10.28
C ALA A 462 -10.92 32.36 -9.20
N PRO A 463 -11.23 32.20 -7.90
CA PRO A 463 -10.19 32.10 -6.86
C PRO A 463 -9.26 30.90 -7.02
N MET A 464 -9.70 29.84 -7.71
CA MET A 464 -8.87 28.67 -8.01
C MET A 464 -7.67 29.03 -8.90
N PHE A 465 -7.81 29.99 -9.82
CA PHE A 465 -6.75 30.37 -10.76
C PHE A 465 -5.78 31.42 -10.17
N GLY A 466 -6.18 32.11 -9.11
CA GLY A 466 -5.33 33.11 -8.45
C GLY A 466 -4.33 32.52 -7.44
N ARG A 467 -4.49 31.25 -7.04
CA ARG A 467 -3.70 30.63 -5.98
C ARG A 467 -2.57 29.76 -6.55
N PRO A 468 -1.28 30.02 -6.22
CA PRO A 468 -0.14 29.31 -6.83
C PRO A 468 -0.19 27.77 -6.72
N ILE A 469 -0.64 27.25 -5.57
CA ILE A 469 -0.75 25.80 -5.33
C ILE A 469 -1.84 25.19 -6.21
N CYS A 470 -2.96 25.89 -6.39
CA CYS A 470 -4.03 25.45 -7.28
C CYS A 470 -3.55 25.43 -8.74
N VAL A 471 -2.85 26.48 -9.17
CA VAL A 471 -2.26 26.55 -10.52
C VAL A 471 -1.28 25.40 -10.75
N PHE A 472 -0.45 25.07 -9.77
CA PHE A 472 0.45 23.91 -9.84
C PHE A 472 -0.30 22.59 -10.09
N PHE A 473 -1.34 22.30 -9.30
CA PHE A 473 -2.14 21.09 -9.50
C PHE A 473 -2.88 21.09 -10.84
N LEU A 474 -3.47 22.22 -11.23
CA LEU A 474 -4.17 22.36 -12.52
C LEU A 474 -3.23 22.08 -13.69
N VAL A 475 -2.03 22.67 -13.69
CA VAL A 475 -1.04 22.47 -14.75
C VAL A 475 -0.65 21.00 -14.85
N ILE A 476 -0.40 20.33 -13.72
CA ILE A 476 -0.02 18.91 -13.72
C ILE A 476 -1.18 18.02 -14.18
N ILE A 477 -2.40 18.27 -13.70
CA ILE A 477 -3.60 17.53 -14.11
C ILE A 477 -3.81 17.67 -15.62
N VAL A 478 -3.75 18.90 -16.14
CA VAL A 478 -3.91 19.16 -17.59
C VAL A 478 -2.81 18.47 -18.38
N PHE A 479 -1.54 18.59 -17.95
CA PHE A 479 -0.42 17.94 -18.62
C PHE A 479 -0.57 16.42 -18.65
N MET A 480 -1.01 15.82 -17.55
CA MET A 480 -1.23 14.39 -17.46
C MET A 480 -2.36 13.91 -18.38
N VAL A 481 -3.49 14.65 -18.41
CA VAL A 481 -4.61 14.32 -19.30
C VAL A 481 -4.22 14.47 -20.78
N LEU A 482 -3.54 15.56 -21.13
CA LEU A 482 -3.06 15.79 -22.51
C LEU A 482 -1.97 14.79 -22.94
N GLY A 483 -1.12 14.38 -22.00
CA GLY A 483 -0.06 13.39 -22.22
C GLY A 483 -0.61 12.01 -22.60
N GLN A 484 -1.71 11.62 -21.97
CA GLN A 484 -2.35 10.31 -22.17
C GLN A 484 -3.30 10.27 -23.36
N THR A 485 -3.91 11.40 -23.74
CA THR A 485 -4.85 11.49 -24.89
C THR A 485 -4.18 11.52 -26.27
N GLY A 486 -2.85 11.38 -26.34
CA GLY A 486 -2.11 11.29 -27.61
C GLY A 486 -2.05 12.60 -28.42
N LEU A 487 -2.69 13.68 -27.97
CA LEU A 487 -2.63 15.02 -28.59
C LEU A 487 -1.18 15.53 -28.65
N LEU A 488 -0.39 15.32 -27.59
CA LEU A 488 1.04 15.66 -27.58
C LEU A 488 1.89 14.79 -28.54
N LYS A 489 1.47 13.54 -28.83
CA LYS A 489 2.11 12.71 -29.86
C LYS A 489 1.78 13.21 -31.29
N LYS A 490 0.57 13.78 -31.51
CA LYS A 490 0.21 14.44 -32.77
C LYS A 490 1.01 15.72 -33.01
N PHE A 491 1.24 16.54 -31.98
CA PHE A 491 2.09 17.74 -32.11
C PHE A 491 3.57 17.43 -32.40
N LYS A 492 4.10 16.30 -31.90
CA LYS A 492 5.45 15.82 -32.28
C LYS A 492 5.52 15.29 -33.72
N LYS A 493 4.45 14.67 -34.22
CA LYS A 493 4.36 14.22 -35.63
C LYS A 493 4.08 15.33 -36.64
N ALA A 494 3.62 16.50 -36.20
CA ALA A 494 3.42 17.66 -37.08
C ALA A 494 4.70 18.54 -37.23
N LYS A 495 5.77 18.21 -36.50
CA LYS A 495 7.08 18.88 -36.54
C LYS A 495 8.20 18.03 -37.17
N VAL A 496 7.88 16.81 -37.61
CA VAL A 496 8.73 15.93 -38.43
C VAL A 496 8.01 15.76 -39.76
#